data_AF-A0A7S0LAR4-F1
#
_entry.id   AF-A0A7S0LAR4-F1
#
_cell.length_a   1.000
_cell.length_b   1.000
_cell.length_c   1.000
_cell.angle_alpha   90.00
_cell.angle_beta   90.00
_cell.angle_gamma   90.00
#
_symmetry.space_group_name_H-M   'P 1'
#
loop_
_entity.id
_entity.type
_entity.pdbx_description
1 polymer ?
#
loop_
_entity_poly.entity_id
_entity_poly.type
_entity_poly.pdbx_seq_one_letter_code
_entity_poly.pdbx_strand_id
1 'polypeptide(L)'
;MAEAADIERQAAPADAEHQGAARPPIRAQTLVPAEPPPLSVHAPAVVPGFGAQDRPNAFFCIDVSSTQAVREAAAAVQTAICTRETRLHDAVVPLSALHVTLAVARLADAAAEHAAIDIHRRLAPRLLELVPPHQPLVFSGVSSFRDRVLYARVAPHTGL
;
A
#
# COMPACT_ATOMS: atom_id res chain seq x y z
N MET A 1 -5.50 -72.07 2.68
CA MET A 1 -5.18 -73.40 2.12
C MET A 1 -5.76 -73.46 0.72
N ALA A 2 -4.88 -73.57 -0.31
CA ALA A 2 -5.06 -74.01 -1.72
C ALA A 2 -6.25 -73.42 -2.53
N GLU A 3 -6.24 -73.15 -3.84
CA GLU A 3 -5.58 -73.69 -5.03
C GLU A 3 -6.03 -72.74 -6.19
N ALA A 4 -5.15 -72.04 -6.93
CA ALA A 4 -4.57 -72.37 -8.25
C ALA A 4 -5.55 -72.60 -9.43
N ALA A 5 -5.17 -72.01 -10.58
CA ALA A 5 -5.54 -72.31 -11.99
C ALA A 5 -6.89 -71.75 -12.50
N ASP A 6 -7.09 -71.36 -13.76
CA ASP A 6 -6.21 -71.20 -14.91
C ASP A 6 -6.90 -70.33 -15.98
N ILE A 7 -6.05 -69.75 -16.82
CA ILE A 7 -6.15 -69.26 -18.20
C ILE A 7 -7.47 -69.50 -18.97
N GLU A 8 -8.00 -68.43 -19.58
CA GLU A 8 -8.59 -68.53 -20.93
C GLU A 8 -8.23 -67.29 -21.77
N ARG A 9 -7.39 -67.54 -22.79
CA ARG A 9 -7.12 -66.64 -23.91
C ARG A 9 -8.19 -66.89 -24.96
N GLN A 10 -8.88 -65.85 -25.41
CA GLN A 10 -9.51 -65.85 -26.74
C GLN A 10 -9.17 -64.53 -27.45
N ALA A 11 -8.69 -64.64 -28.68
CA ALA A 11 -8.30 -63.53 -29.54
C ALA A 11 -9.32 -63.33 -30.69
N ALA A 12 -9.50 -62.06 -31.05
CA ALA A 12 -9.93 -61.48 -32.35
C ALA A 12 -11.42 -61.60 -32.76
N PRO A 13 -11.96 -60.70 -33.63
CA PRO A 13 -11.26 -59.76 -34.51
C PRO A 13 -11.73 -58.29 -34.46
N ALA A 14 -10.99 -57.50 -35.23
CA ALA A 14 -11.14 -56.08 -35.52
C ALA A 14 -12.32 -55.77 -36.47
N ASP A 15 -12.49 -54.47 -36.67
CA ASP A 15 -13.31 -53.78 -37.68
C ASP A 15 -14.74 -53.38 -37.26
N ALA A 16 -14.83 -52.17 -36.71
CA ALA A 16 -16.00 -51.31 -36.91
C ALA A 16 -15.55 -49.85 -37.00
N GLU A 17 -15.94 -49.24 -38.11
CA GLU A 17 -15.51 -47.96 -38.64
C GLU A 17 -15.90 -46.75 -37.78
N HIS A 18 -14.90 -45.89 -37.58
CA HIS A 18 -14.93 -44.45 -37.86
C HIS A 18 -16.30 -43.79 -38.14
N GLN A 19 -16.86 -43.11 -37.15
CA GLN A 19 -17.70 -41.92 -37.39
C GLN A 19 -17.30 -40.80 -36.43
N GLY A 20 -16.66 -39.79 -37.02
CA GLY A 20 -16.15 -38.62 -36.34
C GLY A 20 -17.27 -37.73 -35.81
N ALA A 21 -17.32 -37.57 -34.49
CA ALA A 21 -17.90 -36.40 -33.87
C ALA A 21 -16.76 -35.39 -33.63
N ALA A 22 -16.60 -34.46 -34.58
CA ALA A 22 -15.68 -33.35 -34.43
C ALA A 22 -16.06 -32.51 -33.20
N ARG A 23 -15.25 -32.58 -32.14
CA ARG A 23 -15.30 -31.61 -31.04
C ARG A 23 -14.97 -30.23 -31.62
N PRO A 24 -15.78 -29.19 -31.37
CA PRO A 24 -15.40 -27.84 -31.78
C PRO A 24 -14.11 -27.43 -31.06
N PRO A 25 -13.18 -26.73 -31.73
CA PRO A 25 -11.96 -26.26 -31.08
C PRO A 25 -12.34 -25.25 -30.00
N ILE A 26 -11.85 -25.49 -28.77
CA ILE A 26 -11.88 -24.50 -27.71
C ILE A 26 -11.03 -23.33 -28.19
N ARG A 27 -11.69 -22.21 -28.49
CA ARG A 27 -11.03 -20.97 -28.87
C ARG A 27 -10.28 -20.48 -27.64
N ALA A 28 -8.96 -20.63 -27.64
CA ALA A 28 -8.10 -19.99 -26.65
C ALA A 28 -8.27 -18.47 -26.83
N GLN A 29 -9.07 -17.85 -25.95
CA GLN A 29 -9.08 -16.41 -25.84
C GLN A 29 -7.78 -16.03 -25.13
N THR A 30 -6.81 -15.51 -25.89
CA THR A 30 -5.67 -14.81 -25.31
C THR A 30 -6.24 -13.63 -24.53
N LEU A 31 -6.28 -13.74 -23.20
CA LEU A 31 -6.52 -12.60 -22.33
C LEU A 31 -5.36 -11.64 -22.53
N VAL A 32 -5.60 -10.58 -23.29
CA VAL A 32 -4.66 -9.46 -23.39
C VAL A 32 -4.59 -8.86 -21.97
N PRO A 33 -3.39 -8.74 -21.36
CA PRO A 33 -3.29 -8.09 -20.07
C PRO A 33 -3.78 -6.65 -20.22
N ALA A 34 -4.86 -6.31 -19.52
CA ALA A 34 -5.35 -4.94 -19.49
C ALA A 34 -4.26 -4.05 -18.87
N GLU A 35 -3.73 -3.14 -19.67
CA GLU A 35 -2.78 -2.13 -19.21
C GLU A 35 -3.46 -1.31 -18.11
N PRO A 36 -2.86 -1.17 -16.91
CA PRO A 36 -3.44 -0.36 -15.86
C PRO A 36 -3.52 1.09 -16.37
N PRO A 37 -4.64 1.80 -16.13
CA PRO A 37 -4.78 3.18 -16.58
C PRO A 37 -3.63 4.02 -16.01
N PRO A 38 -3.07 4.97 -16.79
CA PRO A 38 -2.00 5.82 -16.31
C PRO A 38 -2.48 6.58 -15.08
N LEU A 39 -1.69 6.49 -13.99
CA LEU A 39 -1.91 7.27 -12.78
C LEU A 39 -1.82 8.75 -13.18
N SER A 40 -2.98 9.39 -13.32
CA SER A 40 -3.06 10.83 -13.59
C SER A 40 -2.62 11.56 -12.34
N VAL A 41 -1.39 12.07 -12.36
CA VAL A 41 -0.86 12.96 -11.33
C VAL A 41 -1.55 14.31 -11.52
N HIS A 42 -2.67 14.51 -10.83
CA HIS A 42 -3.27 15.83 -10.72
C HIS A 42 -2.37 16.72 -9.88
N ALA A 43 -2.16 17.95 -10.35
CA ALA A 43 -1.52 19.02 -9.58
C ALA A 43 -2.17 19.16 -8.19
N PRO A 44 -1.43 19.57 -7.14
CA PRO A 44 -1.96 19.62 -5.79
C PRO A 44 -3.14 20.60 -5.75
N ALA A 45 -4.35 20.05 -5.69
CA ALA A 45 -5.54 20.84 -5.43
C ALA A 45 -5.40 21.42 -4.03
N VAL A 46 -5.49 22.75 -3.92
CA VAL A 46 -5.73 23.40 -2.63
C VAL A 46 -7.10 22.91 -2.16
N VAL A 47 -7.12 21.89 -1.31
CA VAL A 47 -8.38 21.29 -0.86
C VAL A 47 -9.07 22.31 0.04
N PRO A 48 -10.28 22.80 -0.31
CA PRO A 48 -11.10 23.59 0.60
C PRO A 48 -11.34 22.76 1.87
N GLY A 49 -11.48 23.43 3.02
CA GLY A 49 -11.67 22.73 4.29
C GLY A 49 -12.78 21.68 4.18
N PHE A 50 -12.46 20.44 4.53
CA PHE A 50 -13.41 19.33 4.48
C PHE A 50 -14.63 19.65 5.35
N GLY A 51 -15.83 19.51 4.79
CA GLY A 51 -17.06 19.52 5.59
C GLY A 51 -17.04 18.37 6.61
N ALA A 52 -17.90 18.42 7.64
CA ALA A 52 -17.91 17.39 8.69
C ALA A 52 -18.08 15.96 8.15
N GLN A 53 -18.77 15.80 7.01
CA GLN A 53 -18.97 14.52 6.32
C GLN A 53 -17.77 14.06 5.49
N ASP A 54 -16.93 15.00 5.04
CA ASP A 54 -15.78 14.75 4.16
C ASP A 54 -14.45 14.74 4.92
N ARG A 55 -14.48 14.93 6.24
CA ARG A 55 -13.27 15.00 7.07
C ARG A 55 -12.48 13.70 6.96
N PRO A 56 -11.19 13.74 6.55
CA PRO A 56 -10.35 12.54 6.48
C PRO A 56 -10.30 11.81 7.82
N ASN A 57 -10.34 10.48 7.76
CA ASN A 57 -10.25 9.58 8.90
C ASN A 57 -9.15 8.51 8.74
N ALA A 58 -8.48 8.48 7.60
CA ALA A 58 -7.34 7.61 7.33
C ALA A 58 -6.24 8.38 6.58
N PHE A 59 -5.02 7.87 6.62
CA PHE A 59 -3.91 8.44 5.88
C PHE A 59 -2.85 7.39 5.55
N PHE A 60 -2.10 7.64 4.48
CA PHE A 60 -0.88 6.91 4.15
C PHE A 60 0.32 7.65 4.74
N CYS A 61 1.27 6.92 5.31
CA CYS A 61 2.46 7.52 5.88
C CYS A 61 3.71 6.67 5.71
N ILE A 62 4.86 7.33 5.87
CA ILE A 62 6.14 6.68 6.15
C ILE A 62 6.35 6.75 7.66
N ASP A 63 6.49 5.59 8.30
CA ASP A 63 6.87 5.52 9.70
C ASP A 63 8.34 5.87 9.87
N VAL A 64 8.62 6.88 10.70
CA VAL A 64 9.99 7.32 11.03
C VAL A 64 10.27 7.17 12.53
N SER A 65 9.34 6.60 13.29
CA SER A 65 9.45 6.39 14.74
C SER A 65 10.53 5.38 15.13
N SER A 66 10.96 4.50 14.22
CA SER A 66 12.07 3.58 14.47
C SER A 66 13.45 4.22 14.28
N THR A 67 13.51 5.40 13.65
CA THR A 67 14.78 6.07 13.34
C THR A 67 15.29 6.84 14.57
N GLN A 68 16.36 6.34 15.19
CA GLN A 68 16.93 6.92 16.41
C GLN A 68 17.28 8.41 16.24
N ALA A 69 17.96 8.78 15.16
CA ALA A 69 18.35 10.17 14.91
C ALA A 69 17.15 11.13 14.81
N VAL A 70 16.05 10.68 14.18
CA VAL A 70 14.81 11.47 14.08
C VAL A 70 14.16 11.62 15.45
N ARG A 71 14.10 10.54 16.22
CA ARG A 71 13.54 10.56 17.58
C ARG A 71 14.31 11.47 18.52
N GLU A 72 15.64 11.40 18.52
CA GLU A 72 16.49 12.24 19.36
C GLU A 72 16.35 13.72 18.99
N ALA A 73 16.37 14.05 17.70
CA ALA A 73 16.17 15.41 17.24
C ALA A 73 14.77 15.94 17.61
N ALA A 74 13.71 15.14 17.40
CA ALA A 74 12.35 15.51 17.79
C ALA A 74 12.23 15.70 19.31
N ALA A 75 12.81 14.80 20.11
CA ALA A 75 12.81 14.91 21.57
C ALA A 75 13.51 16.19 22.05
N ALA A 76 14.66 16.53 21.45
CA ALA A 76 15.39 17.75 21.77
C ALA A 76 14.57 19.00 21.47
N VAL A 77 13.92 19.05 20.30
CA VAL A 77 13.04 20.17 19.91
C VAL A 77 11.82 20.28 20.82
N GLN A 78 11.12 19.16 21.06
CA GLN A 78 9.95 19.12 21.94
C GLN A 78 10.32 19.58 23.36
N THR A 79 11.43 19.08 23.90
CA THR A 79 11.95 19.47 25.22
C THR A 79 12.25 20.97 25.26
N ALA A 80 12.93 21.50 24.25
CA ALA A 80 13.27 22.93 24.19
C ALA A 80 12.03 23.83 24.13
N ILE A 81 10.99 23.43 23.40
CA ILE A 81 9.72 24.16 23.31
C ILE A 81 8.98 24.10 24.65
N CYS A 82 8.78 22.91 25.21
CA CYS A 82 8.03 22.72 26.45
C CYS A 82 8.71 23.32 27.67
N THR A 83 10.06 23.37 27.68
CA THR A 83 10.82 24.06 28.74
C THR A 83 10.52 25.56 28.76
N ARG A 84 10.26 26.16 27.59
CA ARG A 84 9.98 27.61 27.46
C ARG A 84 8.50 27.94 27.61
N GLU A 85 7.64 27.07 27.13
CA GLU A 85 6.18 27.25 27.16
C GLU A 85 5.52 25.94 27.59
N THR A 86 5.24 25.83 28.89
CA THR A 86 4.73 24.61 29.50
C THR A 86 3.30 24.29 29.08
N ARG A 87 2.51 25.28 28.64
CA ARG A 87 1.13 25.05 28.15
C ARG A 87 1.08 24.18 26.89
N LEU A 88 2.21 24.02 26.19
CA LEU A 88 2.29 23.22 24.98
C LEU A 88 2.54 21.72 25.23
N HIS A 89 2.71 21.28 26.47
CA HIS A 89 2.92 19.86 26.78
C HIS A 89 1.83 18.95 26.19
N ASP A 90 0.56 19.36 26.28
CA ASP A 90 -0.57 18.58 25.76
C ASP A 90 -0.67 18.60 24.22
N ALA A 91 0.04 19.52 23.56
CA ALA A 91 0.09 19.62 22.10
C ALA A 91 1.22 18.76 21.48
N VAL A 92 2.07 18.15 22.31
CA VAL A 92 3.20 17.34 21.83
C VAL A 92 2.73 15.97 21.37
N VAL A 93 3.08 15.63 20.13
CA VAL A 93 2.85 14.28 19.59
C VAL A 93 3.86 13.31 20.20
N PRO A 94 3.44 12.12 20.66
CA PRO A 94 4.35 11.09 21.16
C PRO A 94 5.42 10.72 20.12
N LEU A 95 6.65 10.45 20.57
CA LEU A 95 7.74 10.05 19.67
C LEU A 95 7.45 8.75 18.91
N SER A 96 6.62 7.86 19.47
CA SER A 96 6.16 6.63 18.83
C SER A 96 5.16 6.87 17.69
N ALA A 97 4.60 8.08 17.58
CA ALA A 97 3.64 8.46 16.55
C ALA A 97 4.27 9.36 15.48
N LEU A 98 5.61 9.47 15.43
CA LEU A 98 6.30 10.24 14.40
C LEU A 98 6.16 9.56 13.04
N HIS A 99 5.62 10.29 12.07
CA HIS A 99 5.40 9.82 10.71
C HIS A 99 5.48 10.97 9.71
N VAL A 100 5.68 10.63 8.44
CA VAL A 100 5.52 11.55 7.32
C VAL A 100 4.20 11.22 6.64
N THR A 101 3.20 12.11 6.73
CA THR A 101 1.93 11.94 6.02
C THR A 101 2.13 12.14 4.52
N LEU A 102 1.77 11.14 3.71
CA LEU A 102 1.86 11.18 2.24
C LEU A 102 0.55 11.59 1.60
N ALA A 103 -0.56 11.03 2.07
CA ALA A 103 -1.90 11.31 1.57
C ALA A 103 -2.94 11.07 2.66
N VAL A 104 -4.05 11.80 2.61
CA VAL A 104 -5.20 11.64 3.51
C VAL A 104 -6.41 11.13 2.74
N ALA A 105 -7.23 10.32 3.38
CA ALA A 105 -8.42 9.72 2.77
C ALA A 105 -9.60 9.69 3.75
N ARG A 106 -10.81 9.64 3.18
CA ARG A 106 -12.04 9.34 3.89
C ARG A 106 -12.51 7.94 3.52
N LEU A 107 -12.57 7.06 4.51
CA LEU A 107 -13.13 5.72 4.41
C LEU A 107 -14.54 5.80 5.01
N ALA A 108 -15.57 5.76 4.16
CA ALA A 108 -16.94 6.03 4.56
C ALA A 108 -17.59 4.87 5.32
N ASP A 109 -17.18 3.65 5.03
CA ASP A 109 -17.74 2.42 5.60
C ASP A 109 -16.68 1.31 5.66
N ALA A 110 -17.08 0.16 6.21
CA ALA A 110 -16.22 -1.00 6.33
C ALA A 110 -15.76 -1.54 4.97
N ALA A 111 -16.55 -1.39 3.90
CA ALA A 111 -16.15 -1.86 2.57
C ALA A 111 -14.99 -1.02 2.01
N ALA A 112 -15.05 0.30 2.20
CA ALA A 112 -13.97 1.22 1.87
C ALA A 112 -12.69 0.90 2.67
N GLU A 113 -12.83 0.54 3.95
CA GLU A 113 -11.69 0.13 4.78
C GLU A 113 -11.02 -1.15 4.27
N HIS A 114 -11.80 -2.19 3.98
CA HIS A 114 -11.27 -3.44 3.41
C HIS A 114 -10.59 -3.20 2.05
N ALA A 115 -11.20 -2.38 1.19
CA ALA A 115 -10.62 -2.02 -0.10
C ALA A 115 -9.28 -1.27 0.07
N ALA A 116 -9.19 -0.34 1.02
CA ALA A 116 -7.95 0.39 1.30
C ALA A 116 -6.84 -0.54 1.80
N ILE A 117 -7.16 -1.49 2.69
CA ILE A 117 -6.21 -2.51 3.18
C ILE A 117 -5.70 -3.37 2.02
N ASP A 118 -6.59 -3.83 1.13
CA ASP A 118 -6.21 -4.65 -0.01
C ASP A 118 -5.37 -3.87 -1.03
N ILE A 119 -5.71 -2.61 -1.29
CA ILE A 119 -4.91 -1.72 -2.13
C ILE A 119 -3.52 -1.53 -1.51
N HIS A 120 -3.45 -1.23 -0.22
CA HIS A 120 -2.18 -1.07 0.49
C HIS A 120 -1.33 -2.34 0.41
N ARG A 121 -1.90 -3.51 0.68
CA ARG A 121 -1.19 -4.80 0.59
C ARG A 121 -0.61 -5.06 -0.81
N ARG A 122 -1.33 -4.67 -1.87
CA ARG A 122 -0.88 -4.84 -3.25
C ARG A 122 0.17 -3.80 -3.67
N LEU A 123 0.03 -2.56 -3.23
CA LEU A 123 0.86 -1.46 -3.70
C LEU A 123 2.10 -1.21 -2.84
N ALA A 124 2.06 -1.50 -1.52
CA ALA A 124 3.16 -1.21 -0.61
C ALA A 124 4.52 -1.78 -1.10
N PRO A 125 4.62 -3.04 -1.58
CA PRO A 125 5.88 -3.56 -2.11
C PRO A 125 6.40 -2.76 -3.31
N ARG A 126 5.50 -2.39 -4.24
CA ARG A 126 5.85 -1.60 -5.44
C ARG A 126 6.22 -0.17 -5.10
N LEU A 127 5.56 0.43 -4.10
CA LEU A 127 5.89 1.78 -3.64
C LEU A 127 7.28 1.82 -3.00
N LEU A 128 7.69 0.76 -2.28
CA LEU A 128 9.03 0.65 -1.74
C LEU A 128 10.10 0.53 -2.84
N GLU A 129 9.79 -0.13 -3.97
CA GLU A 129 10.69 -0.19 -5.13
C GLU A 129 10.90 1.18 -5.80
N LEU A 130 9.91 2.07 -5.70
CA LEU A 130 10.00 3.43 -6.26
C LEU A 130 10.84 4.38 -5.41
N VAL A 131 11.05 4.06 -4.13
CA VAL A 131 11.90 4.86 -3.24
C VAL A 131 13.36 4.44 -3.46
N PRO A 132 14.24 5.30 -3.99
CA PRO A 132 15.63 4.93 -4.23
C PRO A 132 16.30 4.52 -2.91
N PRO A 133 16.87 3.30 -2.80
CA PRO A 133 17.43 2.80 -1.54
C PRO A 133 18.63 3.61 -1.03
N HIS A 134 19.18 4.49 -1.87
CA HIS A 134 20.36 5.31 -1.57
C HIS A 134 20.05 6.79 -1.34
N GLN A 135 18.77 7.20 -1.41
CA GLN A 135 18.40 8.61 -1.22
C GLN A 135 17.55 8.74 0.05
N PRO A 136 18.17 9.03 1.21
CA PRO A 136 17.44 9.16 2.46
C PRO A 136 16.55 10.42 2.43
N LEU A 137 15.41 10.32 3.09
CA LEU A 137 14.57 11.48 3.37
C LEU A 137 15.26 12.35 4.44
N VAL A 138 15.66 13.56 4.05
CA VAL A 138 16.38 14.48 4.94
C VAL A 138 15.40 15.49 5.51
N PHE A 139 15.40 15.67 6.82
CA PHE A 139 14.64 16.73 7.48
C PHE A 139 15.54 17.94 7.72
N SER A 140 15.08 19.14 7.35
CA SER A 140 15.85 20.38 7.52
C SER A 140 14.95 21.57 7.88
N GLY A 141 15.09 22.01 9.13
CA GLY A 141 14.30 23.09 9.71
C GLY A 141 12.89 22.66 10.12
N VAL A 142 12.12 23.64 10.58
CA VAL A 142 10.72 23.48 10.99
C VAL A 142 9.84 24.47 10.23
N SER A 143 8.57 24.16 10.09
CA SER A 143 7.56 25.05 9.54
C SER A 143 6.21 24.82 10.23
N SER A 144 5.20 25.63 9.88
CA SER A 144 3.89 25.57 10.49
C SER A 144 2.77 25.47 9.45
N PHE A 145 1.74 24.67 9.76
CA PHE A 145 0.46 24.77 9.08
C PHE A 145 -0.45 25.73 9.83
N ARG A 146 -0.65 26.93 9.27
CA ARG A 146 -1.53 27.97 9.81
C ARG A 146 -1.25 28.28 11.29
N ASP A 147 0.01 28.19 11.71
CA ASP A 147 0.45 28.40 13.10
C ASP A 147 -0.25 27.54 14.16
N ARG A 148 -0.86 26.43 13.73
CA ARG A 148 -1.56 25.48 14.60
C ARG A 148 -0.83 24.15 14.75
N VAL A 149 -0.05 23.78 13.74
CA VAL A 149 0.71 22.52 13.73
C VAL A 149 2.14 22.85 13.34
N LEU A 150 3.09 22.55 14.21
CA LEU A 150 4.52 22.62 13.91
C LEU A 150 4.96 21.27 13.33
N TYR A 151 5.77 21.29 12.27
CA TYR A 151 6.30 20.08 11.65
C TYR A 151 7.75 20.26 11.20
N ALA A 152 8.49 19.15 11.13
CA ALA A 152 9.83 19.13 10.53
C ALA A 152 9.71 19.16 9.01
N ARG A 153 10.41 20.10 8.36
CA ARG A 153 10.34 20.24 6.90
C ARG A 153 11.22 19.18 6.24
N VAL A 154 10.68 18.50 5.22
CA VAL A 154 11.46 17.63 4.35
C VAL A 154 12.29 18.50 3.40
N ALA A 155 13.60 18.27 3.35
CA ALA A 155 14.49 18.94 2.42
C ALA A 155 14.14 18.54 0.98
N PRO A 156 14.38 19.41 -0.01
CA PRO A 156 14.12 19.07 -1.41
C PRO A 156 14.81 17.75 -1.80
N HIS A 157 14.04 16.85 -2.40
CA HIS A 157 14.52 15.57 -2.93
C HIS A 157 14.17 15.47 -4.42
N THR A 158 15.00 14.78 -5.19
CA THR A 158 14.68 14.35 -6.55
C THR A 158 13.92 13.03 -6.47
N GLY A 159 12.70 12.95 -7.03
CA GLY A 159 11.95 11.69 -7.14
C GLY A 159 10.80 11.49 -6.14
N LEU A 160 10.47 12.51 -5.35
CA LEU A 160 9.25 12.63 -4.56
C LEU A 160 8.69 14.05 -4.75
#